data_AF-A0A0F9J2T3-F1
#
_entry.id   AF-A0A0F9J2T3-F1
#
_cell.length_a   1.000
_cell.length_b   1.000
_cell.length_c   1.000
_cell.angle_alpha   90.00
_cell.angle_beta   90.00
_cell.angle_gamma   90.00
#
_symmetry.space_group_name_H-M   'P 1'
#
loop_
_entity.id
_entity.type
_entity.pdbx_description
1 polymer ?
#
loop_
_entity_poly.entity_id
_entity_poly.type
_entity_poly.pdbx_seq_one_letter_code
_entity_poly.pdbx_strand_id
1 'polypeptide(L)'
;MFSRKVWVKENAGRYKKQRKDWKKHNPEAVLRHRVTAKDKRAVYMKEYHKNNRTLLNAAAARRRAAVLQRTPKWLTSAQLQQIKDFYINCPVGMVVDHIIPLQGKYISGLHHPDNLQYLTKSENCKKGNKYLTTCPYDHQ
;
A
#
# COMPACT_ATOMS: atom_id res chain seq x y z
N MET A 1 28.66 22.69 -18.87
CA MET A 1 28.73 21.38 -18.17
C MET A 1 27.38 20.69 -18.26
N PHE A 2 27.25 19.61 -19.03
CA PHE A 2 25.99 18.86 -19.09
C PHE A 2 25.76 18.13 -17.76
N SER A 3 24.64 18.45 -17.11
CA SER A 3 24.24 17.83 -15.86
C SER A 3 24.10 16.31 -16.03
N ARG A 4 24.67 15.54 -15.09
CA ARG A 4 24.54 14.07 -15.03
C ARG A 4 23.08 13.59 -15.16
N LYS A 5 22.11 14.42 -14.74
CA LYS A 5 20.68 14.14 -14.86
C LYS A 5 20.19 14.16 -16.32
N VAL A 6 20.70 15.07 -17.15
CA VAL A 6 20.34 15.19 -18.57
C VAL A 6 20.87 13.98 -19.34
N TRP A 7 22.15 13.64 -19.13
CA TRP A 7 22.77 12.49 -19.77
C TRP A 7 22.09 11.15 -19.42
N VAL A 8 21.69 10.95 -18.16
CA VAL A 8 20.96 9.74 -17.72
C VAL A 8 19.57 9.64 -18.38
N LYS A 9 18.89 10.76 -18.61
CA LYS A 9 17.58 10.80 -19.26
C LYS A 9 17.69 10.40 -20.74
N GLU A 10 18.67 10.94 -21.45
CA GLU A 10 18.95 10.63 -22.85
C GLU A 10 19.45 9.19 -23.06
N ASN A 11 20.15 8.62 -22.08
CA ASN A 11 20.71 7.26 -22.14
C ASN A 11 19.90 6.23 -21.32
N ALA A 12 18.66 6.54 -20.95
CA ALA A 12 17.88 5.75 -20.01
C ALA A 12 17.70 4.28 -20.45
N GLY A 13 17.51 4.03 -21.75
CA GLY A 13 17.37 2.67 -22.30
C GLY A 13 18.64 1.84 -22.15
N ARG A 14 19.80 2.40 -22.52
CA ARG A 14 21.11 1.77 -22.38
C ARG A 14 21.44 1.49 -20.91
N TYR A 15 21.16 2.45 -20.04
CA TYR A 15 21.40 2.33 -18.60
C TYR A 15 20.53 1.22 -17.98
N LYS A 16 19.25 1.12 -18.36
CA LYS A 16 18.36 0.03 -17.94
C LYS A 16 18.90 -1.35 -18.36
N LYS A 17 19.36 -1.47 -19.61
CA LYS A 17 19.94 -2.72 -20.14
C LYS A 17 21.21 -3.12 -19.38
N GLN A 18 22.19 -2.22 -19.26
CA GLN A 18 23.42 -2.47 -18.50
C GLN A 18 23.13 -2.90 -17.05
N ARG A 19 22.19 -2.23 -16.38
CA ARG A 19 21.84 -2.59 -15.00
C ARG A 19 21.19 -3.98 -14.90
N LYS A 20 20.38 -4.37 -15.90
CA LYS A 20 19.79 -5.71 -15.98
C LYS A 20 20.89 -6.77 -16.17
N ASP A 21 21.80 -6.52 -17.10
CA ASP A 21 22.90 -7.44 -17.43
C ASP A 21 23.89 -7.57 -16.26
N TRP A 22 24.22 -6.46 -15.59
CA TRP A 22 25.06 -6.50 -14.39
C TRP A 22 24.44 -7.36 -13.29
N LYS A 23 23.14 -7.22 -13.02
CA LYS A 23 22.45 -8.05 -12.02
C LYS A 23 22.47 -9.53 -12.38
N LYS A 24 22.33 -9.86 -13.68
CA LYS A 24 22.36 -11.25 -14.17
C LYS A 24 23.73 -11.89 -13.92
N HIS A 25 24.81 -11.14 -14.13
CA HIS A 25 26.18 -11.65 -13.96
C HIS A 25 26.74 -11.49 -12.53
N ASN A 26 26.05 -10.75 -11.65
CA ASN A 26 26.49 -10.50 -10.28
C ASN A 26 25.42 -10.91 -9.24
N PRO A 27 24.89 -12.14 -9.29
CA PRO A 27 23.80 -12.57 -8.40
C PRO A 27 24.19 -12.51 -6.92
N GLU A 28 25.43 -12.86 -6.58
CA GLU A 28 25.92 -12.80 -5.20
C GLU A 28 25.99 -11.38 -4.65
N ALA A 29 26.48 -10.42 -5.44
CA ALA A 29 26.54 -9.03 -5.03
C ALA A 29 25.14 -8.46 -4.80
N VAL A 30 24.18 -8.85 -5.64
CA VAL A 30 22.76 -8.50 -5.47
C VAL A 30 22.20 -9.12 -4.18
N LEU A 31 22.51 -10.39 -3.91
CA LEU A 31 22.07 -11.07 -2.68
C LEU A 31 22.68 -10.42 -1.43
N ARG A 32 24.00 -10.21 -1.41
CA ARG A 32 24.70 -9.52 -0.31
C ARG A 32 24.10 -8.15 -0.04
N HIS A 33 23.84 -7.37 -1.10
CA HIS A 33 23.20 -6.07 -0.96
C HIS A 33 21.77 -6.18 -0.39
N ARG A 34 20.97 -7.16 -0.85
CA ARG A 34 19.61 -7.38 -0.33
C ARG A 34 19.60 -7.76 1.15
N VAL A 35 20.49 -8.67 1.57
CA VAL A 35 20.60 -9.11 2.97
C VAL A 35 21.05 -7.95 3.84
N THR A 36 22.18 -7.32 3.50
CA THR A 36 22.69 -6.18 4.29
C THR A 36 21.73 -5.01 4.34
N ALA A 37 21.01 -4.71 3.26
CA ALA A 37 19.98 -3.68 3.26
C ALA A 37 18.77 -4.07 4.12
N LYS A 38 18.37 -5.35 4.13
CA LYS A 38 17.30 -5.86 5.01
C LYS A 38 17.68 -5.69 6.47
N ASP A 39 18.90 -6.06 6.85
CA ASP A 39 19.37 -5.98 8.24
C ASP A 39 19.48 -4.53 8.70
N LYS A 40 20.10 -3.67 7.88
CA LYS A 40 20.16 -2.22 8.14
C LYS A 40 18.77 -1.62 8.27
N ARG A 41 17.83 -2.03 7.41
CA ARG A 41 16.43 -1.59 7.49
C ARG A 41 15.75 -2.07 8.77
N ALA A 42 15.97 -3.30 9.20
CA ALA A 42 15.39 -3.83 10.43
C ALA A 42 15.88 -3.04 11.65
N VAL A 43 17.19 -2.79 11.74
CA VAL A 43 17.79 -1.98 12.81
C VAL A 43 17.24 -0.56 12.79
N TYR A 44 17.23 0.09 11.62
CA TYR A 44 16.68 1.43 11.44
C TYR A 44 15.21 1.51 11.86
N MET A 45 14.37 0.57 11.42
CA MET A 45 12.95 0.55 11.75
C MET A 45 12.73 0.33 13.25
N LYS A 46 13.53 -0.53 13.90
CA LYS A 46 13.47 -0.74 15.36
C LYS A 46 13.74 0.58 16.10
N GLU A 47 14.80 1.28 15.73
CA GLU A 47 15.17 2.56 16.34
C GLU A 47 14.13 3.65 16.04
N TYR A 48 13.62 3.70 14.80
CA TYR A 48 12.56 4.61 14.41
C TYR A 48 11.29 4.40 15.25
N HIS A 49 10.84 3.14 15.42
CA HIS A 49 9.66 2.83 16.24
C HIS A 49 9.85 3.20 17.71
N LYS A 50 11.05 2.95 18.26
CA LYS A 50 11.40 3.33 19.63
C LYS A 50 11.30 4.85 19.82
N ASN A 51 11.89 5.61 18.91
CA ASN A 51 12.00 7.06 19.03
C ASN A 51 10.74 7.82 18.60
N ASN A 52 9.87 7.21 17.78
CA ASN A 52 8.66 7.84 17.21
C ASN A 52 7.36 7.21 17.72
N ARG A 53 7.39 6.53 18.87
CA ARG A 53 6.23 5.78 19.39
C ARG A 53 4.97 6.63 19.55
N THR A 54 5.11 7.86 20.04
CA THR A 54 4.00 8.81 20.20
C THR A 54 3.37 9.19 18.85
N LEU A 55 4.20 9.46 17.84
CA LEU A 55 3.75 9.77 16.48
C LEU A 55 3.01 8.59 15.84
N LEU A 56 3.53 7.37 16.02
CA LEU A 56 2.87 6.15 15.54
C LEU A 56 1.52 5.92 16.24
N ASN A 57 1.44 6.15 17.55
CA ASN A 57 0.20 6.06 18.32
C ASN A 57 -0.84 7.07 17.84
N ALA A 58 -0.41 8.32 17.59
CA ALA A 58 -1.28 9.36 17.04
C ALA A 58 -1.80 8.98 15.64
N ALA A 59 -0.96 8.39 14.79
CA ALA A 59 -1.38 7.89 13.49
C ALA A 59 -2.40 6.74 13.59
N ALA A 60 -2.18 5.79 14.50
CA ALA A 60 -3.13 4.70 14.76
C ALA A 60 -4.47 5.21 15.31
N ALA A 61 -4.44 6.16 16.25
CA ALA A 61 -5.63 6.80 16.80
C ALA A 61 -6.43 7.53 15.71
N ARG A 62 -5.76 8.30 14.85
CA ARG A 62 -6.39 8.98 13.71
C ARG A 62 -7.07 8.00 12.75
N ARG A 63 -6.42 6.87 12.46
CA ARG A 63 -7.02 5.82 11.62
C ARG A 63 -8.28 5.23 12.26
N ARG A 64 -8.23 4.88 13.55
CA ARG A 64 -9.40 4.37 14.28
C ARG A 64 -10.55 5.36 14.27
N ALA A 65 -10.27 6.63 14.57
CA ALA A 65 -11.26 7.69 14.53
C ALA A 65 -11.89 7.83 13.13
N ALA A 66 -11.09 7.77 12.06
CA ALA A 66 -11.60 7.83 10.70
C ALA A 66 -12.53 6.66 10.36
N VAL A 67 -12.20 5.44 10.81
CA VAL A 67 -13.09 4.28 10.65
C VAL A 67 -14.39 4.53 11.42
N LEU A 68 -14.32 4.86 12.70
CA LEU A 68 -15.50 5.10 13.55
C LEU A 68 -16.42 6.18 12.98
N GLN A 69 -15.86 7.29 12.50
CA GLN A 69 -16.61 8.40 11.89
C GLN A 69 -17.26 8.01 10.55
N ARG A 70 -16.72 7.01 9.86
CA ARG A 70 -17.26 6.51 8.59
C ARG A 70 -18.16 5.29 8.77
N THR A 71 -18.21 4.68 9.96
CA THR A 71 -19.15 3.61 10.29
C THR A 71 -20.53 4.22 10.56
N PRO A 72 -21.53 3.99 9.69
CA PRO A 72 -22.85 4.57 9.91
C PRO A 72 -23.52 4.00 11.17
N LYS A 73 -24.16 4.87 11.96
CA LYS A 73 -24.86 4.45 13.19
C LYS A 73 -26.11 3.61 12.93
N TRP A 74 -26.65 3.67 11.71
CA TRP A 74 -27.83 2.93 11.28
C TRP A 74 -27.52 1.53 10.76
N LEU A 75 -26.25 1.10 10.76
CA LEU A 75 -25.91 -0.27 10.41
C LEU A 75 -26.60 -1.26 11.36
N THR A 76 -27.20 -2.29 10.78
CA THR A 76 -27.78 -3.39 11.56
C THR A 76 -26.69 -4.29 12.14
N SER A 77 -27.05 -5.09 13.15
CA SER A 77 -26.15 -6.13 13.69
C SER A 77 -25.69 -7.11 12.61
N ALA A 78 -26.54 -7.43 11.64
CA ALA A 78 -26.20 -8.30 10.51
C ALA A 78 -25.14 -7.66 9.61
N GLN A 79 -25.27 -6.38 9.27
CA GLN A 79 -24.28 -5.66 8.47
C GLN A 79 -22.95 -5.48 9.21
N LEU A 80 -22.99 -5.21 10.52
CA LEU A 80 -21.77 -5.20 11.34
C LEU A 80 -21.08 -6.57 11.36
N GLN A 81 -21.85 -7.65 11.37
CA GLN A 81 -21.32 -9.01 11.27
C GLN A 81 -20.72 -9.28 9.88
N GLN A 82 -21.37 -8.86 8.80
CA GLN A 82 -20.84 -8.96 7.44
C GLN A 82 -19.47 -8.27 7.30
N ILE A 83 -19.29 -7.09 7.90
CA ILE A 83 -17.97 -6.42 7.92
C ILE A 83 -16.94 -7.33 8.59
N LYS A 84 -17.25 -7.90 9.77
CA LYS A 84 -16.33 -8.80 10.49
C LYS A 84 -16.01 -10.04 9.67
N ASP A 85 -17.02 -10.66 9.09
CA ASP A 85 -16.88 -11.87 8.28
C ASP A 85 -16.02 -11.59 7.06
N PHE A 86 -16.11 -10.40 6.45
CA PHE A 86 -15.24 -9.99 5.35
C PHE A 86 -13.76 -10.00 5.75
N TYR A 87 -13.41 -9.56 6.96
CA TYR A 87 -12.04 -9.64 7.48
C TYR A 87 -11.62 -11.06 7.83
N ILE A 88 -12.49 -11.84 8.46
CA ILE A 88 -12.21 -13.23 8.86
C ILE A 88 -11.97 -14.12 7.64
N ASN A 89 -12.80 -13.95 6.60
CA ASN A 89 -12.78 -14.76 5.38
C ASN A 89 -11.80 -14.24 4.32
N CYS A 90 -10.91 -13.30 4.67
CA CYS A 90 -9.93 -12.73 3.74
C CYS A 90 -9.02 -13.84 3.18
N PRO A 91 -9.02 -14.09 1.85
CA PRO A 91 -8.21 -15.14 1.27
C PRO A 91 -6.71 -14.93 1.50
N VAL A 92 -5.96 -16.03 1.57
CA VAL A 92 -4.51 -15.99 1.75
C VAL A 92 -3.87 -15.21 0.59
N GLY A 93 -2.99 -14.26 0.94
CA GLY A 93 -2.29 -13.41 -0.04
C GLY A 93 -3.06 -12.15 -0.46
N MET A 94 -4.33 -12.03 -0.08
CA MET A 94 -5.14 -10.83 -0.29
C MET A 94 -5.17 -9.94 0.96
N VAL A 95 -5.73 -8.74 0.81
CA VAL A 95 -6.00 -7.79 1.89
C VAL A 95 -7.38 -7.19 1.70
N VAL A 96 -8.07 -6.91 2.80
CA VAL A 96 -9.32 -6.12 2.80
C VAL A 96 -9.01 -4.65 2.57
N ASP A 97 -9.66 -4.06 1.59
CA ASP A 97 -9.60 -2.64 1.27
C ASP A 97 -11.02 -2.07 1.04
N HIS A 98 -11.12 -0.75 0.95
CA HIS A 98 -12.38 -0.06 0.65
C HIS A 98 -12.48 0.31 -0.84
N ILE A 99 -13.59 0.02 -1.51
CA ILE A 99 -13.80 0.41 -2.93
C ILE A 99 -13.65 1.93 -3.08
N ILE A 100 -14.43 2.65 -2.27
CA ILE A 100 -14.31 4.10 -2.06
C ILE A 100 -13.48 4.32 -0.78
N PRO A 101 -12.33 5.00 -0.84
CA PRO A 101 -11.45 5.17 0.32
C PRO A 101 -12.16 5.92 1.46
N LEU A 102 -11.89 5.57 2.72
CA LEU A 102 -12.48 6.28 3.88
C LEU A 102 -11.93 7.70 4.07
N GLN A 103 -10.74 7.96 3.52
CA GLN A 103 -9.99 9.21 3.65
C GLN A 103 -9.45 9.67 2.28
N GLY A 104 -10.29 9.60 1.24
CA GLY A 104 -9.91 10.09 -0.08
C GLY A 104 -9.89 11.61 -0.14
N LYS A 105 -9.04 12.16 -1.04
CA LYS A 105 -8.87 13.62 -1.19
C LYS A 105 -10.14 14.32 -1.67
N TYR A 106 -10.88 13.70 -2.59
CA TYR A 106 -12.06 14.27 -3.22
C TYR A 106 -13.36 13.53 -2.87
N ILE A 107 -13.28 12.20 -2.71
CA ILE A 107 -14.42 11.34 -2.41
C ILE A 107 -14.04 10.47 -1.21
N SER A 108 -14.96 10.32 -0.25
CA SER A 108 -14.80 9.41 0.89
C SER A 108 -16.01 8.50 1.05
N GLY A 109 -15.77 7.21 1.21
CA GLY A 109 -16.81 6.19 1.40
C GLY A 109 -17.16 5.95 2.86
N LEU A 110 -18.17 5.10 3.08
CA LEU A 110 -18.61 4.63 4.40
C LEU A 110 -17.92 3.30 4.74
N HIS A 111 -17.76 3.02 6.03
CA HIS A 111 -17.37 1.69 6.50
C HIS A 111 -18.61 0.79 6.54
N HIS A 112 -19.03 0.36 5.35
CA HIS A 112 -20.22 -0.45 5.06
C HIS A 112 -19.79 -1.75 4.34
N PRO A 113 -20.50 -2.88 4.52
CA PRO A 113 -20.20 -4.14 3.79
C PRO A 113 -19.97 -3.95 2.30
N ASP A 114 -20.89 -3.26 1.61
CA ASP A 114 -20.84 -3.01 0.16
C ASP A 114 -19.66 -2.14 -0.29
N ASN A 115 -18.95 -1.50 0.64
CA ASN A 115 -17.75 -0.73 0.33
C ASN A 115 -16.46 -1.52 0.60
N LEU A 116 -16.52 -2.82 0.92
CA LEU A 116 -15.35 -3.68 1.13
C LEU A 116 -15.02 -4.47 -0.14
N GLN A 117 -13.73 -4.68 -0.38
CA GLN A 117 -13.22 -5.53 -1.47
C GLN A 117 -11.94 -6.24 -1.04
N TYR A 118 -11.63 -7.36 -1.70
CA TYR A 118 -10.33 -8.00 -1.59
C TYR A 118 -9.41 -7.52 -2.70
N LEU A 119 -8.19 -7.13 -2.35
CA LEU A 119 -7.15 -6.78 -3.30
C LEU A 119 -5.89 -7.58 -3.00
N THR A 120 -5.07 -7.84 -4.02
CA THR A 120 -3.69 -8.24 -3.77
C THR A 120 -2.93 -7.09 -3.10
N LYS A 121 -1.85 -7.42 -2.39
CA LYS A 121 -0.97 -6.38 -1.80
C LYS A 121 -0.48 -5.38 -2.84
N SER A 122 -0.21 -5.82 -4.08
CA SER A 122 0.26 -4.95 -5.15
C SER A 122 -0.83 -3.97 -5.60
N GLU A 123 -2.06 -4.46 -5.81
CA GLU A 123 -3.20 -3.63 -6.22
C GLU A 123 -3.56 -2.61 -5.16
N ASN A 124 -3.64 -3.03 -3.88
CA ASN A 124 -3.90 -2.13 -2.77
C ASN A 124 -2.85 -1.00 -2.68
N CYS A 125 -1.56 -1.33 -2.85
CA CYS A 125 -0.50 -0.33 -2.90
C CYS A 125 -0.64 0.64 -4.09
N LYS A 126 -1.07 0.17 -5.26
CA LYS A 126 -1.30 1.02 -6.44
C LYS A 126 -2.52 1.93 -6.26
N LYS A 127 -3.59 1.41 -5.64
CA LYS A 127 -4.83 2.13 -5.37
C LYS A 127 -4.63 3.21 -4.31
N GLY A 128 -4.11 2.87 -3.14
CA GLY A 128 -3.99 3.80 -2.01
C GLY A 128 -5.33 4.46 -1.67
N ASN A 129 -5.31 5.75 -1.32
CA ASN A 129 -6.52 6.52 -0.98
C ASN A 129 -7.20 7.15 -2.22
N LYS A 130 -7.08 6.52 -3.39
CA LYS A 130 -7.76 6.97 -4.62
C LYS A 130 -9.03 6.17 -4.81
N TYR A 131 -10.08 6.84 -5.25
CA TYR A 131 -11.22 6.19 -5.87
C TYR A 131 -10.86 5.96 -7.35
N LEU A 132 -10.82 4.70 -7.78
CA LEU A 132 -10.56 4.35 -9.17
C LEU A 132 -11.90 4.38 -9.91
N THR A 133 -12.06 5.31 -10.84
CA THR A 133 -13.30 5.48 -11.62
C THR A 133 -13.47 4.45 -12.74
N THR A 134 -12.40 3.72 -13.07
CA THR A 134 -12.44 2.65 -14.06
C THR A 134 -13.03 1.40 -13.41
N CYS A 135 -14.29 1.12 -13.73
CA CYS A 135 -14.92 -0.14 -13.39
C CYS A 135 -14.23 -1.26 -14.20
N PRO A 136 -13.74 -2.35 -13.61
CA PRO A 136 -13.17 -3.47 -14.37
C PRO A 136 -14.22 -4.25 -15.19
N TYR A 137 -15.50 -3.83 -15.16
CA TYR A 137 -16.60 -4.41 -15.95
C TYR A 137 -16.98 -3.59 -17.19
N ASP A 138 -16.16 -2.64 -17.63
CA ASP A 138 -16.35 -1.93 -18.91
C ASP A 138 -15.87 -2.78 -20.11
N HIS A 139 -16.35 -4.03 -20.17
CA HIS A 139 -16.32 -4.85 -21.38
C HIS A 139 -17.77 -5.14 -21.77
N GLN A 140 -18.39 -4.17 -22.46
CA GLN A 140 -19.42 -4.44 -23.46
C GLN A 140 -18.73 -4.68 -24.81
#